data_AF-A0A397WAG2-F1
#
_entry.id   AF-A0A397WAG2-F1
#
_cell.length_a   1.000
_cell.length_b   1.000
_cell.length_c   1.000
_cell.angle_alpha   90.00
_cell.angle_beta   90.00
_cell.angle_gamma   90.00
#
_symmetry.space_group_name_H-M   'P 1'
#
loop_
_entity.id
_entity.type
_entity.pdbx_description
1 polymer ?
#
loop_
_entity_poly.entity_id
_entity_poly.type
_entity_poly.pdbx_seq_one_letter_code
_entity_poly.pdbx_strand_id
1 'polypeptide(L)'
;MQIDFGSLETRIFQIKTELLDIINGKANSYYRDFALKICNEIGSRKASTPMALMARFEVLRPGYYGQRGLNIISDVLSKFFLDTNLLTYDLVFPKKPVDYLQEVLVPETALRLISQDKGGLELKLARKIMEDSADFGDYIHSE
;
A
#
# COMPACT_ATOMS: atom_id res chain seq x y z
N MET A 1 -9.85 7.54 -17.98
CA MET A 1 -8.47 7.94 -17.58
C MET A 1 -7.56 6.84 -18.05
N GLN A 2 -6.51 7.14 -18.82
CA GLN A 2 -5.54 6.12 -19.24
C GLN A 2 -4.35 6.18 -18.29
N ILE A 3 -4.13 5.10 -17.54
CA ILE A 3 -3.01 4.99 -16.61
C ILE A 3 -1.79 4.52 -17.39
N ASP A 4 -0.69 5.25 -17.27
CA ASP A 4 0.60 4.80 -17.78
C ASP A 4 1.27 3.86 -16.76
N PHE A 5 1.00 2.56 -16.90
CA PHE A 5 1.62 1.54 -16.07
C PHE A 5 3.14 1.42 -16.30
N GLY A 6 3.65 1.86 -17.46
CA GLY A 6 5.07 1.78 -17.80
C GLY A 6 5.95 2.72 -16.96
N SER A 7 5.40 3.84 -16.49
CA SER A 7 6.12 4.78 -15.62
C SER A 7 6.01 4.48 -14.13
N LEU A 8 5.21 3.49 -13.72
CA LEU A 8 4.97 3.22 -12.29
C LEU A 8 6.25 2.91 -11.52
N GLU A 9 7.15 2.09 -12.06
CA GLU A 9 8.39 1.76 -11.37
C GLU A 9 9.22 3.03 -11.06
N THR A 10 9.38 3.92 -12.03
CA THR A 10 10.10 5.20 -11.87
C THR A 10 9.40 6.10 -10.83
N ARG A 11 8.07 6.15 -10.84
CA ARG A 11 7.31 6.96 -9.88
C ARG A 11 7.39 6.39 -8.47
N ILE A 12 7.32 5.07 -8.31
CA ILE A 12 7.50 4.38 -7.02
C ILE A 12 8.92 4.62 -6.50
N PHE A 13 9.93 4.62 -7.38
CA PHE A 13 11.30 4.97 -7.00
C PHE A 13 11.40 6.39 -6.42
N GLN A 14 10.68 7.37 -6.98
CA GLN A 14 10.62 8.73 -6.43
C GLN A 14 9.97 8.78 -5.04
N ILE A 15 8.99 7.91 -4.77
CA ILE A 15 8.27 7.80 -3.50
C ILE A 15 9.07 7.01 -2.43
N LYS A 16 10.11 6.29 -2.83
CA LYS A 16 10.86 5.34 -1.97
C LYS A 16 11.32 5.94 -0.64
N THR A 17 11.82 7.18 -0.63
CA THR A 17 12.29 7.84 0.60
C THR A 17 11.15 8.07 1.59
N GLU A 18 9.98 8.49 1.13
CA GLU A 18 8.81 8.67 2.00
C GLU A 18 8.34 7.34 2.59
N LEU A 19 8.40 6.25 1.81
CA LEU A 19 8.07 4.91 2.31
C LEU A 19 9.06 4.44 3.37
N LEU A 20 10.35 4.75 3.21
CA LEU A 20 11.34 4.50 4.26
C LEU A 20 11.03 5.29 5.53
N ASP A 21 10.57 6.53 5.43
CA ASP A 21 10.15 7.29 6.59
C ASP A 21 8.93 6.67 7.28
N ILE A 22 7.99 6.09 6.52
CA ILE A 22 6.86 5.32 7.07
C ILE A 22 7.37 4.08 7.80
N ILE A 23 8.26 3.29 7.19
CA ILE A 23 8.84 2.07 7.81
C ILE A 23 9.54 2.44 9.14
N ASN A 24 10.33 3.51 9.12
CA ASN A 24 11.10 3.98 10.28
C ASN A 24 10.27 4.75 11.31
N GLY A 25 8.98 5.00 11.08
CA GLY A 25 8.12 5.76 12.01
C GLY A 25 8.44 7.25 12.09
N LYS A 26 9.06 7.78 11.04
CA LYS A 26 9.38 9.20 10.88
C LYS A 26 8.26 9.97 10.17
N ALA A 27 7.40 9.26 9.44
CA ALA A 27 6.24 9.83 8.74
C ALA A 27 4.93 9.22 9.24
N ASN A 28 3.88 10.05 9.30
CA ASN A 28 2.52 9.59 9.57
C ASN A 28 2.02 8.71 8.41
N SER A 29 1.31 7.63 8.75
CA SER A 29 0.75 6.71 7.77
C SER A 29 -0.59 6.18 8.27
N TYR A 30 -1.64 6.45 7.50
CA TYR A 30 -2.98 5.97 7.82
C TYR A 30 -3.03 4.44 7.83
N TYR A 31 -2.41 3.81 6.84
CA TYR A 31 -2.45 2.36 6.71
C TYR A 31 -1.57 1.66 7.75
N ARG A 32 -0.48 2.29 8.20
CA ARG A 32 0.30 1.81 9.35
C ARG A 32 -0.54 1.85 10.62
N ASP A 33 -1.20 2.98 10.90
CA ASP A 33 -2.04 3.13 12.09
C ASP A 33 -3.22 2.15 12.06
N PHE A 34 -3.84 1.97 10.89
CA PHE A 34 -4.90 0.99 10.67
C PHE A 34 -4.42 -0.45 10.94
N ALA A 35 -3.26 -0.83 10.40
CA ALA A 35 -2.68 -2.15 10.61
C ALA A 35 -2.33 -2.41 12.09
N LEU A 36 -1.79 -1.42 12.79
CA LEU A 36 -1.47 -1.50 14.21
C LEU A 36 -2.72 -1.59 15.08
N LYS A 37 -3.76 -0.81 14.76
CA LYS A 37 -5.05 -0.87 15.46
C LYS A 37 -5.64 -2.27 15.44
N ILE A 38 -5.62 -2.94 14.29
CA ILE A 38 -6.09 -4.33 14.17
C ILE A 38 -5.25 -5.27 15.03
N CYS A 39 -3.92 -5.16 14.99
CA CYS A 39 -3.06 -5.98 15.85
C CYS A 39 -3.37 -5.76 17.35
N ASN A 40 -3.69 -4.54 17.76
CA ASN A 40 -4.07 -4.23 19.15
C ASN A 40 -5.44 -4.80 19.53
N GLU A 41 -6.41 -4.80 18.61
CA GLU A 41 -7.78 -5.28 18.86
C GLU A 41 -7.90 -6.80 18.93
N ILE A 42 -7.24 -7.52 18.02
CA ILE A 42 -7.41 -8.98 17.88
C ILE A 42 -6.13 -9.78 18.13
N GLY A 43 -5.01 -9.12 18.39
CA GLY A 43 -3.69 -9.74 18.57
C GLY A 43 -3.01 -10.05 17.24
N SER A 44 -1.69 -9.87 17.17
CA SER A 44 -0.89 -9.97 15.93
C SER A 44 -1.01 -11.32 15.24
N ARG A 45 -1.06 -12.43 16.01
CA ARG A 45 -1.24 -13.78 15.45
C ARG A 45 -2.58 -13.94 14.72
N LYS A 46 -3.66 -13.43 15.31
CA LYS A 46 -5.01 -13.50 14.72
C LYS A 46 -5.13 -12.53 13.55
N ALA A 47 -4.52 -11.35 13.66
CA ALA A 47 -4.47 -10.34 12.62
C ALA A 47 -3.81 -10.86 11.32
N SER A 48 -2.78 -11.71 11.41
CA SER A 48 -2.12 -12.31 10.24
C SER A 48 -2.81 -13.57 9.69
N THR A 49 -4.01 -13.94 10.16
CA THR A 49 -4.75 -15.07 9.58
C THR A 49 -5.33 -14.70 8.20
N PRO A 50 -5.45 -15.66 7.26
CA PRO A 50 -6.05 -15.39 5.95
C PRO A 50 -7.45 -14.77 6.04
N MET A 51 -8.27 -15.23 6.98
CA MET A 51 -9.61 -14.68 7.21
C MET A 51 -9.56 -13.20 7.65
N ALA A 52 -8.66 -12.85 8.57
CA ALA A 52 -8.50 -11.47 9.00
C ALA A 52 -7.96 -10.58 7.87
N LEU A 53 -6.97 -11.07 7.11
CA LEU A 53 -6.43 -10.37 5.94
C LEU A 53 -7.52 -10.11 4.89
N MET A 54 -8.33 -11.11 4.57
CA MET A 54 -9.46 -10.99 3.64
C MET A 54 -10.47 -9.95 4.11
N ALA A 55 -10.77 -9.88 5.42
CA ALA A 55 -11.74 -8.95 5.98
C ALA A 55 -11.40 -7.46 5.78
N ARG A 56 -10.16 -7.14 5.41
CA ARG A 56 -9.71 -5.78 5.11
C ARG A 56 -9.19 -5.59 3.69
N PHE A 57 -9.22 -6.63 2.86
CA PHE A 57 -8.72 -6.59 1.48
C PHE A 57 -9.35 -5.44 0.69
N GLU A 58 -10.67 -5.26 0.83
CA GLU A 58 -11.44 -4.19 0.20
C GLU A 58 -10.86 -2.79 0.42
N VAL A 59 -10.40 -2.50 1.65
CA VAL A 59 -9.87 -1.19 2.06
C VAL A 59 -8.43 -0.98 1.57
N LEU A 60 -7.72 -2.06 1.23
CA LEU A 60 -6.33 -2.05 0.82
C LEU A 60 -6.15 -2.02 -0.70
N ARG A 61 -7.24 -2.12 -1.48
CA ARG A 61 -7.22 -2.09 -2.94
C ARG A 61 -6.63 -0.77 -3.46
N PRO A 62 -5.81 -0.77 -4.52
CA PRO A 62 -5.08 0.42 -5.00
C PRO A 62 -5.96 1.43 -5.77
N GLY A 63 -7.29 1.43 -5.56
CA GLY A 63 -8.23 2.26 -6.29
C GLY A 63 -8.24 1.98 -7.79
N TYR A 64 -8.35 3.03 -8.60
CA TYR A 64 -8.40 2.92 -10.06
C TYR A 64 -7.19 2.24 -10.72
N TYR A 65 -6.10 2.00 -9.98
CA TYR A 65 -4.98 1.20 -10.45
C TYR A 65 -5.31 -0.30 -10.62
N GLY A 66 -6.34 -0.78 -9.92
CA GLY A 66 -6.87 -2.14 -10.02
C GLY A 66 -5.84 -3.24 -9.73
N GLN A 67 -6.19 -4.48 -10.08
CA GLN A 67 -5.33 -5.65 -9.89
C GLN A 67 -3.97 -5.52 -10.60
N ARG A 68 -3.95 -4.95 -11.82
CA ARG A 68 -2.69 -4.73 -12.55
C ARG A 68 -1.72 -3.81 -11.79
N GLY A 69 -2.23 -2.70 -11.24
CA GLY A 69 -1.42 -1.81 -10.43
C GLY A 69 -1.01 -2.44 -9.10
N LEU A 70 -1.89 -3.22 -8.46
CA LEU A 70 -1.54 -3.99 -7.27
C LEU A 70 -0.32 -4.89 -7.51
N ASN A 71 -0.31 -5.62 -8.62
CA ASN A 71 0.78 -6.52 -8.99
C ASN A 71 2.10 -5.75 -9.21
N ILE A 72 2.06 -4.67 -9.99
CA ILE A 72 3.25 -3.86 -10.29
C ILE A 72 3.79 -3.20 -9.02
N ILE A 73 2.93 -2.57 -8.22
CA ILE A 73 3.31 -1.93 -6.96
C ILE A 73 3.94 -2.97 -6.02
N SER A 74 3.31 -4.12 -5.85
CA SER A 74 3.82 -5.20 -4.98
C SER A 74 5.19 -5.71 -5.43
N ASP A 75 5.39 -5.94 -6.73
CA ASP A 75 6.65 -6.42 -7.29
C ASP A 75 7.79 -5.40 -7.10
N VAL A 76 7.54 -4.13 -7.44
CA VAL A 76 8.54 -3.05 -7.29
C VAL A 76 8.91 -2.86 -5.82
N LEU A 77 7.92 -2.84 -4.91
CA LEU A 77 8.18 -2.71 -3.48
C LEU A 77 8.93 -3.92 -2.92
N SER A 78 8.65 -5.13 -3.39
CA SER A 78 9.35 -6.34 -2.97
C SER A 78 10.84 -6.25 -3.34
N LYS A 79 11.13 -5.87 -4.59
CA LYS A 79 12.51 -5.60 -5.06
C LYS A 79 13.21 -4.52 -4.25
N PHE A 80 12.49 -3.47 -3.86
CA PHE A 80 13.10 -2.34 -3.14
C PHE A 80 13.33 -2.60 -1.67
N PHE A 81 12.50 -3.43 -1.03
CA PHE A 81 12.44 -3.50 0.43
C PHE A 81 12.60 -4.90 1.01
N LEU A 82 12.09 -5.94 0.36
CA LEU A 82 12.25 -7.32 0.81
C LEU A 82 13.59 -7.89 0.32
N ASP A 83 13.86 -7.79 -0.98
CA ASP A 83 15.07 -8.36 -1.60
C ASP A 83 16.36 -7.66 -1.13
N THR A 84 16.25 -6.38 -0.75
CA THR A 84 17.34 -5.59 -0.17
C THR A 84 17.44 -5.70 1.35
N ASN A 85 16.53 -6.44 1.99
CA ASN A 85 16.43 -6.59 3.44
C ASN A 85 16.28 -5.26 4.21
N LEU A 86 15.69 -4.24 3.59
CA LEU A 86 15.38 -2.96 4.22
C LEU A 86 14.08 -3.02 5.07
N LEU A 87 13.22 -4.01 4.81
CA LEU A 87 12.00 -4.27 5.57
C LEU A 87 12.20 -5.50 6.46
N THR A 88 12.81 -5.30 7.62
CA THR A 88 13.08 -6.38 8.57
C THR A 88 11.95 -6.56 9.57
N TYR A 89 11.86 -7.75 10.17
CA TYR A 89 10.85 -8.06 11.18
C TYR A 89 10.88 -7.08 12.37
N ASP A 90 12.07 -6.72 12.84
CA ASP A 90 12.23 -5.82 14.00
C ASP A 90 11.71 -4.41 13.72
N LEU A 91 11.85 -3.92 12.47
CA LEU A 91 11.36 -2.61 12.08
C LEU A 91 9.84 -2.54 11.99
N VAL A 92 9.21 -3.64 11.55
CA VAL A 92 7.78 -3.67 11.25
C VAL A 92 6.96 -4.48 12.25
N PHE A 93 7.58 -4.90 13.35
CA PHE A 93 6.89 -5.56 14.44
C PHE A 93 5.66 -4.72 14.86
N PRO A 94 4.49 -5.34 15.05
CA PRO A 94 4.25 -6.78 15.20
C PRO A 94 3.88 -7.55 13.92
N LYS A 95 4.04 -6.95 12.74
CA LYS A 95 3.73 -7.60 11.45
C LYS A 95 4.93 -8.38 10.92
N LYS A 96 4.67 -9.31 10.00
CA LYS A 96 5.73 -9.85 9.14
C LYS A 96 6.04 -8.84 8.02
N PRO A 97 7.27 -8.80 7.47
CA PRO A 97 7.62 -7.92 6.36
C PRO A 97 6.66 -8.01 5.17
N VAL A 98 6.27 -9.21 4.75
CA VAL A 98 5.34 -9.42 3.63
C VAL A 98 3.95 -8.85 3.97
N ASP A 99 3.43 -9.12 5.17
CA ASP A 99 2.14 -8.57 5.62
C ASP A 99 2.20 -7.03 5.69
N TYR A 100 3.30 -6.46 6.18
CA TYR A 100 3.48 -5.01 6.24
C TYR A 100 3.57 -4.38 4.85
N LEU A 101 4.25 -5.02 3.90
CA LEU A 101 4.32 -4.57 2.52
C LEU A 101 2.91 -4.48 1.91
N GLN A 102 2.10 -5.53 2.08
CA GLN A 102 0.75 -5.60 1.51
C GLN A 102 -0.26 -4.71 2.24
N GLU A 103 -0.21 -4.63 3.57
CA GLU A 103 -1.19 -3.89 4.37
C GLU A 103 -0.86 -2.41 4.54
N VAL A 104 0.41 -2.01 4.34
CA VAL A 104 0.88 -0.64 4.57
C VAL A 104 1.50 -0.05 3.32
N LEU A 105 2.59 -0.64 2.81
CA LEU A 105 3.36 0.01 1.75
C LEU A 105 2.62 0.07 0.41
N VAL A 106 1.94 -0.99 0.02
CA VAL A 106 1.12 -1.03 -1.19
C VAL A 106 0.05 0.06 -1.18
N PRO A 107 -0.85 0.14 -0.19
CA PRO A 107 -1.88 1.17 -0.18
C PRO A 107 -1.32 2.59 0.05
N GLU A 108 -0.25 2.77 0.82
CA GLU A 108 0.44 4.08 0.95
C GLU A 108 1.10 4.54 -0.36
N THR A 109 1.57 3.60 -1.18
CA THR A 109 2.13 3.87 -2.51
C THR A 109 1.03 4.25 -3.48
N ALA A 110 -0.04 3.44 -3.56
CA ALA A 110 -1.21 3.74 -4.39
C ALA A 110 -1.78 5.13 -4.04
N LEU A 111 -1.92 5.43 -2.75
CA LEU A 111 -2.37 6.73 -2.25
C LEU A 111 -1.53 7.91 -2.77
N ARG A 112 -0.20 7.78 -2.73
CA ARG A 112 0.72 8.82 -3.22
C ARG A 112 0.71 8.94 -4.74
N LEU A 113 0.59 7.83 -5.45
CA LEU A 113 0.42 7.84 -6.91
C LEU A 113 -0.87 8.56 -7.30
N ILE A 114 -1.98 8.32 -6.59
CA ILE A 114 -3.25 9.01 -6.79
C ILE A 114 -3.12 10.51 -6.50
N SER A 115 -2.45 10.87 -5.40
CA SER A 115 -2.15 12.26 -5.07
C SER A 115 -1.40 12.97 -6.21
N GLN A 116 -0.34 12.34 -6.74
CA GLN A 116 0.43 12.85 -7.87
C GLN A 116 -0.42 13.00 -9.14
N ASP A 117 -1.25 12.01 -9.47
CA ASP A 117 -2.13 12.06 -10.66
C ASP A 117 -3.16 13.20 -10.57
N LYS A 118 -3.51 13.62 -9.34
CA LYS A 118 -4.41 14.73 -9.04
C LYS A 118 -3.69 16.05 -8.77
N GLY A 119 -2.42 16.17 -9.17
CA GLY A 119 -1.65 17.41 -9.07
C GLY A 119 -1.15 17.72 -7.65
N GLY A 120 -0.83 16.70 -6.86
CA GLY A 120 -0.34 16.85 -5.48
C GLY A 120 -1.48 17.03 -4.46
N LEU A 121 -2.60 16.35 -4.68
CA LEU A 121 -3.77 16.42 -3.81
C LEU A 121 -3.44 15.93 -2.38
N GLU A 122 -4.07 16.53 -1.36
CA GLU A 122 -3.93 16.06 0.03
C GLU A 122 -4.22 14.55 0.15
N LEU A 123 -3.36 13.82 0.88
CA LEU A 123 -3.48 12.37 1.03
C LEU A 123 -4.87 11.93 1.53
N LYS A 124 -5.52 12.72 2.39
CA LYS A 124 -6.88 12.39 2.85
C LYS A 124 -7.91 12.37 1.71
N LEU A 125 -7.81 13.30 0.78
CA LEU A 125 -8.68 13.38 -0.39
C LEU A 125 -8.30 12.33 -1.44
N ALA A 126 -7.00 12.08 -1.63
CA ALA A 126 -6.51 11.00 -2.49
C ALA A 126 -7.03 9.62 -2.01
N ARG A 127 -7.13 9.40 -0.69
CA ARG A 127 -7.67 8.15 -0.13
C ARG A 127 -9.15 8.00 -0.45
N LYS A 128 -9.93 9.07 -0.37
CA LYS A 128 -11.34 9.03 -0.77
C LYS A 128 -11.48 8.63 -2.24
N ILE A 129 -10.63 9.17 -3.12
CA ILE A 129 -10.60 8.77 -4.53
C ILE A 129 -10.22 7.30 -4.69
N MET A 130 -9.23 6.83 -3.92
CA MET A 130 -8.80 5.43 -3.92
C MET A 130 -9.98 4.50 -3.56
N GLU A 131 -10.70 4.81 -2.49
CA GLU A 131 -11.88 4.05 -2.04
C GLU A 131 -13.02 4.10 -3.09
N ASP A 132 -13.37 5.30 -3.58
CA ASP A 132 -14.46 5.51 -4.54
C ASP A 132 -14.20 4.88 -5.93
N SER A 133 -12.94 4.55 -6.25
CA SER A 133 -12.53 4.05 -7.57
C SER A 133 -12.05 2.60 -7.58
N ALA A 134 -12.07 1.90 -6.45
CA ALA A 134 -11.56 0.54 -6.34
C ALA A 134 -12.30 -0.45 -7.27
N ASP A 135 -13.64 -0.43 -7.25
CA ASP A 135 -14.45 -1.32 -8.09
C ASP A 135 -14.25 -1.04 -9.60
N PHE A 136 -14.07 0.23 -9.96
CA PHE A 136 -13.81 0.64 -11.33
C PHE A 136 -12.43 0.17 -11.81
N GLY A 137 -11.40 0.28 -10.96
CA GLY A 137 -10.04 -0.14 -11.27
C GLY A 137 -9.97 -1.63 -11.60
N ASP A 138 -10.63 -2.47 -10.82
CA ASP A 138 -10.64 -3.92 -11.03
C ASP A 138 -11.37 -4.31 -12.31
N TYR A 139 -12.45 -3.62 -12.66
CA TYR A 139 -13.18 -3.89 -13.91
C TYR A 139 -12.34 -3.58 -15.16
N ILE A 140 -11.63 -2.46 -15.18
CA ILE A 140 -10.89 -1.99 -16.36
C ILE A 140 -9.51 -2.64 -16.50
N HIS A 141 -8.92 -3.10 -15.40
CA HIS A 141 -7.53 -3.62 -15.37
C HIS A 141 -7.45 -5.07 -14.86
N SER A 142 -8.45 -5.87 -15.21
CA SER A 142 -8.55 -7.30 -14.87
C SER A 142 -7.74 -8.24 -15.79
N GLU A 143 -7.18 -7.74 -16.89
CA GLU A 143 -6.38 -8.52 -17.86
C GLU A 143 -4.91 -8.09 -17.94
#